data_AF-A0A849E0N3-F1
#
_entry.id   AF-A0A849E0N3-F1
#
_cell.length_a   1.000
_cell.length_b   1.000
_cell.length_c   1.000
_cell.angle_alpha   90.00
_cell.angle_beta   90.00
_cell.angle_gamma   90.00
#
_symmetry.space_group_name_H-M   'P 1'
#
loop_
_entity.id
_entity.type
_entity.pdbx_description
1 polymer ?
#
loop_
_entity_poly.entity_id
_entity_poly.type
_entity_poly.pdbx_seq_one_letter_code
_entity_poly.pdbx_strand_id
1 'polypeptide(L)'
;EQHFAHHSALPSGDHFGDEGAANHSRFCTEYGKPGVEFFVFGKYAFDNSKPKPQVFPARQTYEASQAISRLHGLNNDAVVFAQQAPETIDAGVFHNDVIAVANAQVLFCHEQAFLNQPAVYAEIKAKFPQLEIIEVPANKVSVEDAVSTYLFNSQLISHPEKGMILIAPSECLANNAVNSYLQELVADTNAINDVQMFQVQQSMRNGGGPACLRQRIVLSASEQAAANQSVFMTEDRYTELCAWVNKHYRDHLTAQDLADPQLLLESRTALDELTTLLDLGAVYPFQI
;
A
#
# COMPACT_ATOMS: atom_id res chain seq x y z
N GLU A 1 -9.01 -6.30 22.43
CA GLU A 1 -10.15 -7.14 22.00
C GLU A 1 -11.49 -6.39 21.93
N GLN A 2 -11.78 -5.42 22.82
CA GLN A 2 -13.02 -4.63 22.73
C GLN A 2 -13.06 -3.65 21.54
N HIS A 3 -11.89 -3.20 21.04
CA HIS A 3 -11.76 -2.24 19.94
C HIS A 3 -11.21 -2.86 18.64
N PHE A 4 -10.43 -3.93 18.75
CA PHE A 4 -9.71 -4.53 17.62
C PHE A 4 -9.95 -6.03 17.57
N ALA A 5 -10.29 -6.51 16.38
CA ALA A 5 -10.36 -7.92 16.05
C ALA A 5 -9.29 -8.24 15.01
N HIS A 6 -8.36 -9.13 15.36
CA HIS A 6 -7.35 -9.64 14.43
C HIS A 6 -7.77 -11.02 13.96
N HIS A 7 -7.94 -11.18 12.65
CA HIS A 7 -8.26 -12.46 12.04
C HIS A 7 -6.98 -13.18 11.62
N SER A 8 -6.96 -14.50 11.73
CA SER A 8 -5.89 -15.30 11.13
C SER A 8 -5.88 -15.11 9.61
N ALA A 9 -4.70 -15.25 9.01
CA ALA A 9 -4.57 -15.27 7.56
C ALA A 9 -5.45 -16.37 6.93
N LEU A 10 -5.85 -16.17 5.68
CA LEU A 10 -6.56 -17.19 4.90
C LEU A 10 -5.70 -18.45 4.73
N PRO A 11 -6.31 -19.61 4.41
CA PRO A 11 -5.56 -20.84 4.15
C PRO A 11 -4.48 -20.64 3.08
N SER A 12 -3.25 -21.03 3.38
CA SER A 12 -2.12 -20.88 2.47
C SER A 12 -2.33 -21.68 1.17
N GLY A 13 -2.04 -21.05 0.04
CA GLY A 13 -2.07 -21.68 -1.29
C GLY A 13 -2.62 -20.76 -2.38
N ASP A 14 -2.45 -21.16 -3.64
CA ASP A 14 -2.74 -20.32 -4.81
C ASP A 14 -4.21 -19.90 -4.95
N HIS A 15 -5.14 -20.66 -4.36
CA HIS A 15 -6.58 -20.40 -4.48
C HIS A 15 -7.08 -19.27 -3.57
N PHE A 16 -6.35 -18.97 -2.50
CA PHE A 16 -6.64 -17.87 -1.58
C PHE A 16 -5.42 -16.94 -1.45
N GLY A 17 -4.72 -16.73 -2.57
CA GLY A 17 -3.62 -15.77 -2.63
C GLY A 17 -4.10 -14.37 -2.25
N ASP A 18 -3.51 -13.81 -1.20
CA ASP A 18 -3.87 -12.56 -0.57
C ASP A 18 -2.62 -11.77 -0.17
N GLU A 19 -2.46 -10.59 -0.76
CA GLU A 19 -1.36 -9.66 -0.51
C GLU A 19 -1.85 -8.43 0.29
N GLY A 20 -3.07 -8.50 0.83
CA GLY A 20 -3.61 -7.53 1.79
C GLY A 20 -3.75 -6.12 1.24
N ALA A 21 -3.29 -5.14 2.02
CA ALA A 21 -3.60 -3.73 1.80
C ALA A 21 -3.02 -3.13 0.52
N ALA A 22 -2.01 -3.76 -0.08
CA ALA A 22 -1.45 -3.36 -1.37
C ALA A 22 -2.50 -3.45 -2.51
N ASN A 23 -3.52 -4.29 -2.33
CA ASN A 23 -4.63 -4.46 -3.26
C ASN A 23 -5.97 -3.92 -2.72
N HIS A 24 -5.92 -3.07 -1.70
CA HIS A 24 -7.10 -2.48 -1.07
C HIS A 24 -7.03 -0.96 -1.05
N SER A 25 -8.20 -0.34 -1.18
CA SER A 25 -8.39 1.10 -1.06
C SER A 25 -9.76 1.39 -0.47
N ARG A 26 -9.92 2.62 0.02
CA ARG A 26 -11.15 3.06 0.66
C ARG A 26 -11.50 4.47 0.23
N PHE A 27 -12.75 4.65 -0.20
CA PHE A 27 -13.31 5.94 -0.57
C PHE A 27 -14.24 6.45 0.52
N CYS A 28 -14.09 7.70 0.94
CA CYS A 28 -14.94 8.31 1.96
C CYS A 28 -14.92 9.83 1.88
N THR A 29 -15.97 10.48 2.40
CA THR A 29 -16.00 11.95 2.57
C THR A 29 -15.12 12.41 3.72
N GLU A 30 -15.13 11.66 4.82
CA GLU A 30 -14.27 11.84 6.00
C GLU A 30 -13.86 10.45 6.49
N TYR A 31 -12.65 10.31 7.04
CA TYR A 31 -12.14 9.00 7.45
C TYR A 31 -13.03 8.28 8.46
N GLY A 32 -13.60 9.02 9.43
CA GLY A 32 -14.48 8.47 10.47
C GLY A 32 -15.92 8.18 10.02
N LYS A 33 -16.27 8.39 8.75
CA LYS A 33 -17.60 8.09 8.20
C LYS A 33 -17.58 6.78 7.42
N PRO A 34 -18.72 6.10 7.25
CA PRO A 34 -18.84 4.98 6.32
C PRO A 34 -18.30 5.34 4.93
N GLY A 35 -17.65 4.38 4.29
CA GLY A 35 -17.01 4.55 3.00
C GLY A 35 -17.25 3.34 2.09
N VAL A 36 -16.73 3.41 0.88
CA VAL A 36 -16.74 2.30 -0.08
C VAL A 36 -15.36 1.65 -0.09
N GLU A 37 -15.32 0.36 0.20
CA GLU A 37 -14.10 -0.44 0.17
C GLU A 37 -13.88 -0.97 -1.25
N PHE A 38 -12.67 -0.84 -1.75
CA PHE A 38 -12.27 -1.20 -3.10
C PHE A 38 -11.18 -2.26 -3.06
N PHE A 39 -11.52 -3.46 -3.49
CA PHE A 39 -10.59 -4.59 -3.57
C PHE A 39 -10.23 -4.84 -5.02
N VAL A 40 -8.93 -4.92 -5.28
CA VAL A 40 -8.40 -5.21 -6.62
C VAL A 40 -7.83 -6.62 -6.61
N PHE A 41 -8.05 -7.40 -7.67
CA PHE A 41 -7.50 -8.76 -7.78
C PHE A 41 -6.95 -9.01 -9.18
N GLY A 42 -6.03 -9.96 -9.31
CA GLY A 42 -5.40 -10.26 -10.60
C GLY A 42 -6.01 -11.45 -11.34
N LYS A 43 -6.61 -12.41 -10.61
CA LYS A 43 -7.21 -13.62 -11.20
C LYS A 43 -8.40 -14.15 -10.40
N TYR A 44 -9.22 -14.96 -11.06
CA TYR A 44 -10.16 -15.88 -10.42
C TYR A 44 -9.45 -17.22 -10.19
N ALA A 45 -9.48 -17.73 -8.97
CA ALA A 45 -8.83 -19.00 -8.63
C ALA A 45 -9.56 -20.21 -9.22
N PHE A 46 -10.90 -20.16 -9.26
CA PHE A 46 -11.73 -21.31 -9.67
C PHE A 46 -12.37 -21.16 -11.06
N ASP A 47 -12.10 -20.08 -11.79
CA ASP A 47 -12.62 -19.85 -13.15
C ASP A 47 -11.49 -19.50 -14.13
N ASN A 48 -10.92 -20.53 -14.77
CA ASN A 48 -9.86 -20.38 -15.77
C ASN A 48 -10.34 -19.78 -17.11
N SER A 49 -11.64 -19.57 -17.31
CA SER A 49 -12.15 -18.89 -18.52
C SER A 49 -11.94 -17.37 -18.46
N LYS A 50 -11.67 -16.82 -17.27
CA LYS A 50 -11.50 -15.38 -17.07
C LYS A 50 -10.10 -14.93 -17.51
N PRO A 51 -9.96 -13.66 -17.97
CA PRO A 51 -8.66 -13.08 -18.26
C PRO A 51 -7.73 -13.21 -17.06
N LYS A 52 -6.44 -13.44 -17.31
CA LYS A 52 -5.37 -13.49 -16.31
C LYS A 52 -4.03 -13.20 -16.98
N PRO A 53 -3.03 -12.71 -16.23
CA PRO A 53 -1.69 -12.48 -16.77
C PRO A 53 -1.04 -13.78 -17.28
N GLN A 54 -0.13 -13.64 -18.24
CA GLN A 54 0.52 -14.75 -18.93
C GLN A 54 2.03 -14.87 -18.65
N VAL A 55 2.66 -13.78 -18.20
CA VAL A 55 4.11 -13.69 -17.93
C VAL A 55 4.37 -13.71 -16.43
N PHE A 56 3.73 -12.82 -15.68
CA PHE A 56 3.90 -12.72 -14.23
C PHE A 56 2.66 -13.26 -13.47
N PRO A 57 2.83 -13.88 -12.30
CA PRO A 57 1.71 -14.46 -11.57
C PRO A 57 0.83 -13.36 -10.96
N ALA A 58 -0.49 -13.50 -11.13
CA ALA A 58 -1.46 -12.78 -10.30
C ALA A 58 -1.46 -13.36 -8.88
N ARG A 59 -0.97 -12.57 -7.92
CA ARG A 59 -0.82 -12.94 -6.51
C ARG A 59 -2.13 -12.85 -5.73
N GLN A 60 -2.94 -11.82 -6.01
CA GLN A 60 -4.26 -11.63 -5.41
C GLN A 60 -5.35 -12.36 -6.19
N THR A 61 -6.18 -13.12 -5.47
CA THR A 61 -7.36 -13.81 -6.02
C THR A 61 -8.66 -13.07 -5.66
N TYR A 62 -9.66 -13.16 -6.54
CA TYR A 62 -11.01 -12.68 -6.24
C TYR A 62 -11.56 -13.32 -4.97
N GLU A 63 -11.34 -14.62 -4.81
CA GLU A 63 -11.84 -15.43 -3.71
C GLU A 63 -11.23 -15.03 -2.36
N ALA A 64 -9.94 -14.70 -2.34
CA ALA A 64 -9.31 -14.10 -1.17
C ALA A 64 -9.94 -12.75 -0.82
N SER A 65 -10.06 -11.84 -1.79
CA SER A 65 -10.64 -10.51 -1.56
C SER A 65 -12.07 -10.60 -1.01
N GLN A 66 -12.88 -11.52 -1.53
CA GLN A 66 -14.22 -11.77 -0.98
C GLN A 66 -14.19 -12.38 0.43
N ALA A 67 -13.24 -13.29 0.71
CA ALA A 67 -13.10 -13.89 2.04
C ALA A 67 -12.68 -12.85 3.08
N ILE A 68 -11.73 -11.97 2.75
CA ILE A 68 -11.34 -10.84 3.60
C ILE A 68 -12.52 -9.91 3.85
N SER A 69 -13.27 -9.54 2.81
CA SER A 69 -14.47 -8.70 2.95
C SER A 69 -15.48 -9.30 3.95
N ARG A 70 -15.71 -10.63 3.89
CA ARG A 70 -16.57 -11.33 4.86
C ARG A 70 -15.99 -11.38 6.27
N LEU A 71 -14.69 -11.68 6.42
CA LEU A 71 -14.03 -11.75 7.73
C LEU A 71 -14.13 -10.41 8.47
N HIS A 72 -13.96 -9.31 7.73
CA HIS A 72 -14.07 -7.95 8.25
C HIS A 72 -15.52 -7.44 8.39
N GLY A 73 -16.53 -8.25 8.08
CA GLY A 73 -17.94 -7.90 8.24
C GLY A 73 -18.39 -6.71 7.40
N LEU A 74 -17.76 -6.49 6.24
CA LEU A 74 -18.06 -5.34 5.38
C LEU A 74 -19.47 -5.45 4.78
N ASN A 75 -20.14 -4.31 4.62
CA ASN A 75 -21.43 -4.25 3.95
C ASN A 75 -21.24 -4.44 2.43
N ASN A 76 -21.86 -5.46 1.85
CA ASN A 76 -21.78 -5.76 0.41
C ASN A 76 -22.16 -4.57 -0.49
N ASP A 77 -23.09 -3.71 -0.06
CA ASP A 77 -23.49 -2.52 -0.81
C ASP A 77 -22.40 -1.44 -0.84
N ALA A 78 -21.41 -1.55 0.05
CA ALA A 78 -20.28 -0.65 0.21
C ALA A 78 -18.93 -1.31 -0.16
N VAL A 79 -18.94 -2.40 -0.93
CA VAL A 79 -17.72 -3.04 -1.43
C VAL A 79 -17.73 -3.14 -2.95
N VAL A 80 -16.64 -2.78 -3.60
CA VAL A 80 -16.40 -2.96 -5.04
C VAL A 80 -15.21 -3.91 -5.23
N PHE A 81 -15.36 -4.86 -6.15
CA PHE A 81 -14.27 -5.75 -6.58
C PHE A 81 -13.93 -5.46 -8.03
N ALA A 82 -12.70 -5.06 -8.31
CA ALA A 82 -12.21 -4.86 -9.68
C ALA A 82 -11.07 -5.81 -10.01
N GLN A 83 -11.06 -6.29 -11.25
CA GLN A 83 -9.91 -7.02 -11.76
C GLN A 83 -8.89 -6.01 -12.29
N GLN A 84 -7.65 -6.13 -11.86
CA GLN A 84 -6.53 -5.40 -12.44
C GLN A 84 -6.33 -5.83 -13.90
N ALA A 85 -5.92 -4.90 -14.78
CA ALA A 85 -5.66 -5.23 -16.17
C ALA A 85 -4.50 -6.25 -16.26
N PRO A 86 -4.72 -7.48 -16.81
CA PRO A 86 -3.69 -8.51 -16.90
C PRO A 86 -2.38 -8.05 -17.54
N GLU A 87 -2.48 -7.18 -18.55
CA GLU A 87 -1.35 -6.66 -19.31
C GLU A 87 -0.43 -5.80 -18.44
N THR A 88 -0.98 -5.09 -17.45
CA THR A 88 -0.16 -4.30 -16.50
C THR A 88 0.58 -5.18 -15.51
N ILE A 89 -0.04 -6.29 -15.07
CA ILE A 89 0.63 -7.27 -14.22
C ILE A 89 1.82 -7.87 -14.98
N ASP A 90 1.62 -8.22 -16.25
CA ASP A 90 2.69 -8.71 -17.14
C ASP A 90 3.78 -7.66 -17.42
N ALA A 91 3.48 -6.38 -17.23
CA ALA A 91 4.44 -5.28 -17.29
C ALA A 91 5.15 -5.00 -15.95
N GLY A 92 4.88 -5.77 -14.90
CA GLY A 92 5.54 -5.65 -13.59
C GLY A 92 4.70 -5.02 -12.48
N VAL A 93 3.42 -4.72 -12.71
CA VAL A 93 2.50 -4.22 -11.69
C VAL A 93 1.95 -5.37 -10.86
N PHE A 94 2.77 -5.90 -9.94
CA PHE A 94 2.42 -7.09 -9.14
C PHE A 94 1.37 -6.83 -8.05
N HIS A 95 1.17 -5.56 -7.66
CA HIS A 95 0.14 -5.08 -6.73
C HIS A 95 -0.54 -3.83 -7.28
N ASN A 96 -1.80 -3.60 -6.90
CA ASN A 96 -2.56 -2.43 -7.32
C ASN A 96 -1.89 -1.10 -6.92
N ASP A 97 -1.25 -1.05 -5.75
CA ASP A 97 -0.53 0.15 -5.29
C ASP A 97 0.74 0.47 -6.11
N VAL A 98 1.03 -0.27 -7.18
CA VAL A 98 2.05 0.10 -8.19
C VAL A 98 1.42 0.83 -9.39
N ILE A 99 0.08 0.86 -9.51
CA ILE A 99 -0.63 1.50 -10.64
C ILE A 99 -1.83 2.39 -10.25
N ALA A 100 -2.27 2.34 -8.99
CA ALA A 100 -3.33 3.16 -8.45
C ALA A 100 -3.21 3.39 -6.94
N VAL A 101 -3.51 4.59 -6.48
CA VAL A 101 -3.64 4.94 -5.07
C VAL A 101 -4.89 5.78 -4.85
N ALA A 102 -5.61 5.52 -3.76
CA ALA A 102 -6.80 6.27 -3.39
C ALA A 102 -6.62 6.95 -2.03
N ASN A 103 -7.26 8.10 -1.85
CA ASN A 103 -7.40 8.75 -0.55
C ASN A 103 -8.70 9.56 -0.50
N ALA A 104 -9.48 9.39 0.57
CA ALA A 104 -10.77 10.06 0.72
C ALA A 104 -11.63 9.93 -0.56
N GLN A 105 -11.95 11.02 -1.25
CA GLN A 105 -12.75 10.99 -2.47
C GLN A 105 -11.95 10.76 -3.76
N VAL A 106 -10.62 10.70 -3.70
CA VAL A 106 -9.74 10.69 -4.88
C VAL A 106 -9.27 9.28 -5.20
N LEU A 107 -9.35 8.91 -6.47
CA LEU A 107 -8.61 7.80 -7.09
C LEU A 107 -7.58 8.38 -8.06
N PHE A 108 -6.30 8.23 -7.75
CA PHE A 108 -5.19 8.56 -8.65
C PHE A 108 -4.65 7.27 -9.27
N CYS A 109 -4.83 7.07 -10.58
CA CYS A 109 -4.51 5.82 -11.24
C CYS A 109 -4.10 6.00 -12.70
N HIS A 110 -3.42 5.00 -13.26
CA HIS A 110 -3.13 4.95 -14.69
C HIS A 110 -4.39 4.62 -15.51
N GLU A 111 -4.48 5.10 -16.76
CA GLU A 111 -5.61 4.80 -17.67
C GLU A 111 -5.76 3.31 -18.03
N GLN A 112 -4.79 2.49 -17.65
CA GLN A 112 -4.73 1.05 -17.92
C GLN A 112 -4.76 0.21 -16.63
N ALA A 113 -5.07 0.78 -15.47
CA ALA A 113 -4.97 0.08 -14.18
C ALA A 113 -5.93 -1.12 -14.08
N PHE A 114 -7.16 -0.98 -14.58
CA PHE A 114 -8.23 -1.96 -14.37
C PHE A 114 -8.77 -2.55 -15.68
N LEU A 115 -9.11 -3.84 -15.64
CA LEU A 115 -9.88 -4.47 -16.70
C LEU A 115 -11.29 -3.86 -16.74
N ASN A 116 -11.71 -3.37 -17.91
CA ASN A 116 -12.97 -2.63 -18.08
C ASN A 116 -13.10 -1.40 -17.16
N GLN A 117 -12.02 -0.62 -17.06
CA GLN A 117 -11.90 0.56 -16.20
C GLN A 117 -13.13 1.51 -16.17
N PRO A 118 -13.80 1.85 -17.30
CA PRO A 118 -15.02 2.67 -17.25
C PRO A 118 -16.17 2.05 -16.43
N ALA A 119 -16.30 0.72 -16.44
CA ALA A 119 -17.31 0.01 -15.66
C ALA A 119 -16.96 0.02 -14.17
N VAL A 120 -15.67 -0.14 -13.84
CA VAL A 120 -15.17 0.00 -12.46
C VAL A 120 -15.50 1.39 -11.91
N TYR A 121 -15.21 2.44 -12.69
CA TYR A 121 -15.53 3.82 -12.31
C TYR A 121 -17.02 4.05 -12.12
N ALA A 122 -17.86 3.49 -12.99
CA ALA A 122 -19.31 3.60 -12.87
C ALA A 122 -19.83 2.91 -11.60
N GLU A 123 -19.31 1.72 -11.25
CA GLU A 123 -19.69 1.01 -10.04
C GLU A 123 -19.29 1.78 -8.77
N ILE A 124 -18.04 2.29 -8.72
CA ILE A 124 -17.58 3.08 -7.59
C ILE A 124 -18.45 4.35 -7.46
N LYS A 125 -18.70 5.07 -8.56
CA LYS A 125 -19.55 6.28 -8.56
C LYS A 125 -21.00 6.01 -8.16
N ALA A 126 -21.54 4.84 -8.49
CA ALA A 126 -22.88 4.45 -8.07
C ALA A 126 -22.98 4.29 -6.54
N LYS A 127 -21.92 3.79 -5.90
CA LYS A 127 -21.84 3.60 -4.44
C LYS A 127 -21.28 4.83 -3.70
N PHE A 128 -20.47 5.64 -4.37
CA PHE A 128 -19.82 6.84 -3.86
C PHE A 128 -19.78 7.96 -4.92
N PRO A 129 -20.86 8.75 -5.04
CA PRO A 129 -20.99 9.77 -6.10
C PRO A 129 -19.95 10.90 -6.04
N GLN A 130 -19.30 11.11 -4.89
CA GLN A 130 -18.27 12.14 -4.71
C GLN A 130 -16.91 11.76 -5.30
N LEU A 131 -16.77 10.58 -5.91
CA LEU A 131 -15.52 10.11 -6.47
C LEU A 131 -14.94 11.10 -7.50
N GLU A 132 -13.74 11.58 -7.21
CA GLU A 132 -12.87 12.30 -8.13
C GLU A 132 -11.82 11.32 -8.67
N ILE A 133 -11.72 11.24 -10.00
CA ILE A 133 -10.75 10.35 -10.66
C ILE A 133 -9.71 11.24 -11.33
N ILE A 134 -8.45 11.03 -10.96
CA ILE A 134 -7.30 11.65 -11.59
C ILE A 134 -6.60 10.54 -12.36
N GLU A 135 -6.88 10.48 -13.65
CA GLU A 135 -6.38 9.44 -14.54
C GLU A 135 -5.11 9.92 -15.27
N VAL A 136 -4.04 9.12 -15.20
CA VAL A 136 -2.79 9.36 -15.91
C VAL A 136 -2.83 8.69 -17.27
N PRO A 137 -2.80 9.43 -18.39
CA PRO A 137 -2.88 8.84 -19.71
C PRO A 137 -1.52 8.23 -20.11
N ALA A 138 -1.54 7.10 -20.84
CA ALA A 138 -0.34 6.35 -21.20
C ALA A 138 0.57 7.12 -22.15
N ASN A 139 0.03 8.13 -22.85
CA ASN A 139 0.80 9.03 -23.70
C ASN A 139 1.62 10.09 -22.93
N LYS A 140 1.33 10.30 -21.63
CA LYS A 140 2.10 11.17 -20.74
C LYS A 140 3.07 10.38 -19.87
N VAL A 141 2.61 9.26 -19.32
CA VAL A 141 3.42 8.35 -18.50
C VAL A 141 3.08 6.94 -18.94
N SER A 142 4.06 6.19 -19.45
CA SER A 142 3.84 4.80 -19.83
C SER A 142 3.71 3.90 -18.59
N VAL A 143 3.16 2.68 -18.73
CA VAL A 143 3.17 1.69 -17.64
C VAL A 143 4.61 1.36 -17.21
N GLU A 144 5.55 1.30 -18.14
CA GLU A 144 6.97 1.05 -17.84
C GLU A 144 7.57 2.19 -16.99
N ASP A 145 7.26 3.44 -17.31
CA ASP A 145 7.68 4.60 -16.49
C ASP A 145 7.02 4.56 -15.12
N ALA A 146 5.73 4.23 -15.04
CA ALA A 146 5.02 4.10 -13.77
C ALA A 146 5.65 3.02 -12.86
N VAL A 147 5.99 1.86 -13.44
CA VAL A 147 6.64 0.74 -12.72
C VAL A 147 8.06 1.08 -12.33
N SER A 148 8.86 1.67 -13.21
CA SER A 148 10.27 1.98 -12.92
C SER A 148 10.45 3.11 -11.90
N THR A 149 9.50 4.05 -11.85
CA THR A 149 9.55 5.20 -10.94
C THR A 149 8.73 5.02 -9.67
N TYR A 150 7.84 4.02 -9.61
CA TYR A 150 6.91 3.82 -8.50
C TYR A 150 5.98 5.02 -8.26
N LEU A 151 5.59 5.74 -9.32
CA LEU A 151 4.71 6.90 -9.24
C LEU A 151 3.44 6.64 -8.40
N PHE A 152 2.76 5.52 -8.64
CA PHE A 152 1.54 5.18 -7.93
C PHE A 152 1.76 4.49 -6.59
N ASN A 153 3.00 4.05 -6.32
CA ASN A 153 3.39 3.59 -4.98
C ASN A 153 3.76 4.76 -4.06
N SER A 154 3.16 5.92 -4.34
CA SER A 154 3.19 7.11 -3.51
C SER A 154 2.13 7.03 -2.40
N GLN A 155 2.29 7.87 -1.37
CA GLN A 155 1.21 8.10 -0.41
C GLN A 155 0.44 9.33 -0.82
N LEU A 156 -0.89 9.21 -0.91
CA LEU A 156 -1.77 10.36 -1.06
C LEU A 156 -2.35 10.69 0.32
N ILE A 157 -2.02 11.87 0.84
CA ILE A 157 -2.42 12.31 2.19
C ILE A 157 -3.25 13.59 2.14
N SER A 158 -4.25 13.70 3.01
CA SER A 158 -5.01 14.94 3.19
C SER A 158 -4.26 15.89 4.14
N HIS A 159 -4.06 17.13 3.69
CA HIS A 159 -3.43 18.21 4.45
C HIS A 159 -4.45 19.32 4.74
N PRO A 160 -4.60 19.78 5.99
CA PRO A 160 -5.62 20.77 6.38
C PRO A 160 -5.63 22.06 5.54
N GLU A 161 -4.46 22.50 5.08
CA GLU A 161 -4.29 23.78 4.36
C GLU A 161 -4.02 23.63 2.86
N LYS A 162 -3.56 22.45 2.42
CA LYS A 162 -3.00 22.26 1.07
C LYS A 162 -3.86 21.36 0.19
N GLY A 163 -5.01 20.89 0.64
CA GLY A 163 -5.76 19.84 -0.09
C GLY A 163 -5.06 18.50 0.09
N MET A 164 -4.67 17.81 -0.98
CA MET A 164 -3.89 16.57 -0.88
C MET A 164 -2.44 16.75 -1.31
N ILE A 165 -1.55 16.00 -0.65
CA ILE A 165 -0.12 15.94 -0.94
C ILE A 165 0.21 14.52 -1.41
N LEU A 166 0.95 14.43 -2.52
CA LEU A 166 1.50 13.18 -3.01
C LEU A 166 2.95 13.01 -2.50
N ILE A 167 3.18 12.01 -1.66
CA ILE A 167 4.52 11.63 -1.19
C ILE A 167 5.08 10.57 -2.15
N ALA A 168 5.95 10.99 -3.06
CA ALA A 168 6.51 10.17 -4.12
C ALA A 168 7.99 9.83 -3.89
N PRO A 169 8.50 8.73 -4.47
CA PRO A 169 9.92 8.40 -4.44
C PRO A 169 10.74 9.34 -5.35
N SER A 170 12.00 9.59 -4.99
CA SER A 170 12.92 10.45 -5.74
C SER A 170 13.14 10.07 -7.21
N GLU A 171 12.92 8.80 -7.56
CA GLU A 171 12.98 8.22 -8.89
C GLU A 171 12.00 8.90 -9.86
N CYS A 172 10.87 9.41 -9.34
CA CYS A 172 9.91 10.21 -10.11
C CYS A 172 10.51 11.52 -10.65
N LEU A 173 11.49 12.11 -9.95
CA LEU A 173 12.18 13.32 -10.42
C LEU A 173 13.20 13.02 -11.52
N ALA A 174 13.82 11.84 -11.49
CA ALA A 174 14.87 11.45 -12.43
C ALA A 174 14.31 11.06 -13.81
N ASN A 175 13.03 10.66 -13.88
CA ASN A 175 12.33 10.36 -15.12
C ASN A 175 11.62 11.62 -15.65
N ASN A 176 12.00 12.08 -16.85
CA ASN A 176 11.47 13.32 -17.43
C ASN A 176 9.95 13.27 -17.65
N ALA A 177 9.40 12.16 -18.14
CA ALA A 177 7.97 12.04 -18.43
C ALA A 177 7.14 12.14 -17.14
N VAL A 178 7.54 11.40 -16.11
CA VAL A 178 6.90 11.43 -14.79
C VAL A 178 7.04 12.79 -14.11
N ASN A 179 8.23 13.38 -14.12
CA ASN A 179 8.46 14.70 -13.53
C ASN A 179 7.63 15.78 -14.22
N SER A 180 7.58 15.80 -15.56
CA SER A 180 6.73 16.72 -16.31
C SER A 180 5.24 16.51 -15.98
N TYR A 181 4.77 15.27 -15.93
CA TYR A 181 3.40 14.98 -15.54
C TYR A 181 3.07 15.47 -14.11
N LEU A 182 3.96 15.27 -13.15
CA LEU A 182 3.75 15.72 -11.76
C LEU A 182 3.70 17.25 -11.65
N GLN A 183 4.47 17.98 -12.45
CA GLN A 183 4.39 19.44 -12.54
C GLN A 183 3.05 19.90 -13.12
N GLU A 184 2.56 19.22 -14.17
CA GLU A 184 1.23 19.47 -14.72
C GLU A 184 0.12 19.16 -13.71
N LEU A 185 0.23 18.03 -12.99
CA LEU A 185 -0.72 17.60 -11.97
C LEU A 185 -0.93 18.67 -10.90
N VAL A 186 0.16 19.23 -10.37
CA VAL A 186 0.11 20.27 -9.32
C VAL A 186 -0.35 21.63 -9.88
N ALA A 187 -0.16 21.88 -11.18
CA ALA A 187 -0.59 23.12 -11.83
C ALA A 187 -2.06 23.11 -12.26
N ASP A 188 -2.67 21.93 -12.39
CA ASP A 188 -4.06 21.75 -12.81
C ASP A 188 -5.04 21.91 -11.63
N THR A 189 -6.34 22.05 -11.93
CA THR A 189 -7.40 22.13 -10.92
C THR A 189 -7.89 20.73 -10.55
N ASN A 190 -7.32 20.16 -9.49
CA ASN A 190 -7.72 18.88 -8.90
C ASN A 190 -7.42 18.86 -7.39
N ALA A 191 -7.66 17.74 -6.71
CA ALA A 191 -7.42 17.64 -5.27
C ALA A 191 -5.93 17.55 -4.85
N ILE A 192 -5.00 17.23 -5.75
CA ILE A 192 -3.57 17.04 -5.50
C ILE A 192 -2.82 18.35 -5.80
N ASN A 193 -2.45 19.09 -4.77
CA ASN A 193 -1.87 20.43 -4.92
C ASN A 193 -0.39 20.52 -4.52
N ASP A 194 0.20 19.42 -4.06
CA ASP A 194 1.60 19.39 -3.64
C ASP A 194 2.17 17.99 -3.87
N VAL A 195 3.45 17.94 -4.21
CA VAL A 195 4.20 16.70 -4.42
C VAL A 195 5.48 16.80 -3.62
N GLN A 196 5.67 15.89 -2.68
CA GLN A 196 6.87 15.81 -1.85
C GLN A 196 7.66 14.55 -2.16
N MET A 197 8.97 14.71 -2.30
CA MET A 197 9.86 13.67 -2.79
C MET A 197 10.75 13.14 -1.66
N PHE A 198 10.80 11.82 -1.49
CA PHE A 198 11.61 11.17 -0.46
C PHE A 198 12.55 10.13 -1.06
N GLN A 199 13.74 10.00 -0.46
CA GLN A 199 14.72 9.00 -0.86
C GLN A 199 14.54 7.73 -0.04
N VAL A 200 14.07 6.67 -0.69
CA VAL A 200 13.87 5.33 -0.11
C VAL A 200 14.59 4.26 -0.93
N GLN A 201 15.78 4.60 -1.43
CA GLN A 201 16.53 3.82 -2.43
C GLN A 201 16.74 2.35 -2.06
N GLN A 202 17.01 2.03 -0.78
CA GLN A 202 17.23 0.65 -0.36
C GLN A 202 15.95 -0.20 -0.47
N SER A 203 14.79 0.41 -0.19
CA SER A 203 13.49 -0.24 -0.35
C SER A 203 13.12 -0.33 -1.84
N MET A 204 13.34 0.73 -2.60
CA MET A 204 13.09 0.78 -4.04
C MET A 204 13.86 -0.30 -4.81
N ARG A 205 15.11 -0.59 -4.42
CA ARG A 205 15.93 -1.67 -5.01
C ARG A 205 15.34 -3.07 -4.82
N ASN A 206 14.43 -3.24 -3.86
CA ASN A 206 13.67 -4.47 -3.62
C ASN A 206 12.18 -4.32 -4.03
N GLY A 207 11.82 -3.28 -4.77
CA GLY A 207 10.46 -3.06 -5.26
C GLY A 207 9.48 -2.52 -4.22
N GLY A 208 9.95 -1.70 -3.27
CA GLY A 208 9.09 -1.03 -2.29
C GLY A 208 9.26 0.48 -2.31
N GLY A 209 8.23 1.22 -2.73
CA GLY A 209 8.18 2.68 -2.62
C GLY A 209 7.56 3.15 -1.30
N PRO A 210 7.23 4.45 -1.18
CA PRO A 210 6.65 5.05 0.02
C PRO A 210 5.37 4.36 0.52
N ALA A 211 4.52 3.85 -0.38
CA ALA A 211 3.29 3.14 -0.03
C ALA A 211 3.56 1.74 0.53
N CYS A 212 4.51 0.99 -0.04
CA CYS A 212 4.85 -0.36 0.45
C CYS A 212 5.36 -0.36 1.91
N LEU A 213 5.90 0.76 2.38
CA LEU A 213 6.46 0.90 3.73
C LEU A 213 5.43 1.28 4.81
N ARG A 214 4.13 1.36 4.47
CA ARG A 214 3.08 1.77 5.40
C ARG A 214 1.83 0.93 5.30
N GLN A 215 1.15 0.79 6.44
CA GLN A 215 -0.22 0.29 6.55
C GLN A 215 -1.13 1.44 6.97
N ARG A 216 -2.21 1.69 6.22
CA ARG A 216 -3.21 2.71 6.58
C ARG A 216 -4.22 2.09 7.54
N ILE A 217 -4.40 2.70 8.70
CA ILE A 217 -5.40 2.30 9.70
C ILE A 217 -6.13 3.57 10.14
N VAL A 218 -7.42 3.63 9.88
CA VAL A 218 -8.27 4.71 10.38
C VAL A 218 -8.71 4.37 11.80
N LEU A 219 -8.47 5.28 12.73
CA LEU A 219 -8.80 5.12 14.14
C LEU A 219 -9.59 6.32 14.64
N SER A 220 -10.64 6.07 15.40
CA SER A 220 -11.25 7.07 16.28
C SER A 220 -10.30 7.40 17.44
N ALA A 221 -10.57 8.51 18.14
CA ALA A 221 -9.78 8.89 19.31
C ALA A 221 -9.77 7.81 20.41
N SER A 222 -10.88 7.11 20.62
CA SER A 222 -10.94 6.00 21.60
C SER A 222 -10.13 4.78 21.15
N GLU A 223 -10.16 4.44 19.86
CA GLU A 223 -9.36 3.32 19.34
C GLU A 223 -7.87 3.66 19.36
N GLN A 224 -7.50 4.90 18.99
CA GLN A 224 -6.13 5.38 19.10
C GLN A 224 -5.61 5.30 20.54
N ALA A 225 -6.42 5.71 21.53
CA ALA A 225 -6.06 5.62 22.95
C ALA A 225 -5.97 4.17 23.46
N ALA A 226 -6.68 3.24 22.82
CA ALA A 226 -6.64 1.81 23.15
C ALA A 226 -5.50 1.04 22.47
N ALA A 227 -4.86 1.62 21.45
CA ALA A 227 -3.69 1.03 20.80
C ALA A 227 -2.46 1.07 21.74
N ASN A 228 -1.43 0.28 21.42
CA ASN A 228 -0.17 0.38 22.15
C ASN A 228 0.44 1.77 21.93
N GLN A 229 0.53 2.57 22.98
CA GLN A 229 1.01 3.95 22.86
C GLN A 229 2.49 4.03 22.49
N SER A 230 3.27 2.99 22.79
CA SER A 230 4.70 2.93 22.54
C SER A 230 5.07 2.87 21.06
N VAL A 231 4.12 2.55 20.17
CA VAL A 231 4.39 2.47 18.72
C VAL A 231 4.08 3.77 17.95
N PHE A 232 3.46 4.76 18.58
CA PHE A 232 3.23 6.05 17.92
C PHE A 232 4.53 6.84 17.81
N MET A 233 4.75 7.43 16.64
CA MET A 233 5.94 8.23 16.37
C MET A 233 5.88 9.56 17.11
N THR A 234 6.94 9.88 17.84
CA THR A 234 7.23 11.15 18.50
C THR A 234 8.71 11.46 18.29
N GLU A 235 9.16 12.67 18.62
CA GLU A 235 10.59 13.03 18.55
C GLU A 235 11.46 12.13 19.45
N ASP A 236 10.99 11.82 20.66
CA ASP A 236 11.67 10.90 21.58
C ASP A 236 11.74 9.49 20.98
N ARG A 237 10.61 8.99 20.45
CA ARG A 237 10.55 7.66 19.85
C ARG A 237 11.45 7.57 18.61
N TYR A 238 11.48 8.60 17.79
CA TYR A 238 12.39 8.70 16.65
C TYR A 238 13.85 8.60 17.11
N THR A 239 14.24 9.39 18.12
CA THR A 239 15.60 9.39 18.67
C THR A 239 16.00 8.03 19.21
N GLU A 240 15.11 7.39 19.97
CA GLU A 240 15.33 6.05 20.52
C GLU A 240 15.49 4.98 19.44
N LEU A 241 14.63 5.00 18.42
CA LEU A 241 14.72 4.07 17.28
C LEU A 241 16.00 4.29 16.47
N CYS A 242 16.40 5.55 16.23
CA CYS A 242 17.67 5.85 15.57
C CYS A 242 18.86 5.34 16.38
N ALA A 243 18.87 5.52 17.70
CA ALA A 243 19.92 5.00 18.57
C ALA A 243 19.97 3.46 18.54
N TRP A 244 18.80 2.80 18.56
CA TRP A 244 18.69 1.35 18.44
C TRP A 244 19.22 0.85 17.08
N VAL A 245 18.85 1.50 15.97
CA VAL A 245 19.38 1.17 14.63
C VAL A 245 20.91 1.33 14.61
N ASN A 246 21.44 2.47 15.05
CA ASN A 246 22.87 2.76 15.05
C ASN A 246 23.69 1.78 15.92
N LYS A 247 23.06 1.19 16.95
CA LYS A 247 23.69 0.19 17.81
C LYS A 247 23.75 -1.19 17.15
N HIS A 248 22.72 -1.57 16.39
CA HIS A 248 22.50 -2.97 15.99
C HIS A 248 22.68 -3.26 14.50
N TYR A 249 22.51 -2.27 13.63
CA TYR A 249 22.51 -2.49 12.18
C TYR A 249 23.93 -2.47 11.64
N ARG A 250 24.24 -3.42 10.75
CA ARG A 250 25.48 -3.42 9.96
C ARG A 250 25.32 -2.44 8.79
N ASP A 251 26.36 -1.67 8.49
CA ASP A 251 26.40 -0.78 7.31
C ASP A 251 26.54 -1.56 5.98
N HIS A 252 26.91 -2.84 6.06
CA HIS A 252 27.03 -3.73 4.92
C HIS A 252 26.55 -5.14 5.28
N LEU A 253 25.78 -5.74 4.37
CA LEU A 253 25.30 -7.12 4.49
C LEU A 253 25.21 -7.75 3.10
N THR A 254 25.75 -8.95 2.98
CA THR A 254 25.69 -9.80 1.78
C THR A 254 24.98 -11.11 2.07
N ALA A 255 24.64 -11.87 1.02
CA ALA A 255 24.02 -13.18 1.19
C ALA A 255 24.93 -14.17 1.95
N GLN A 256 26.25 -14.04 1.84
CA GLN A 256 27.21 -14.89 2.56
C GLN A 256 27.19 -14.63 4.07
N ASP A 257 26.95 -13.39 4.48
CA ASP A 257 26.89 -13.01 5.91
C ASP A 257 25.69 -13.64 6.61
N LEU A 258 24.67 -14.11 5.88
CA LEU A 258 23.53 -14.84 6.45
C LEU A 258 23.93 -16.17 7.12
N ALA A 259 25.12 -16.71 6.79
CA ALA A 259 25.67 -17.89 7.42
C ALA A 259 26.48 -17.59 8.70
N ASP A 260 26.73 -16.31 9.00
CA ASP A 260 27.48 -15.89 10.20
C ASP A 260 26.61 -16.10 11.47
N PRO A 261 27.00 -17.00 12.39
CA PRO A 261 26.24 -17.21 13.62
C PRO A 261 26.19 -15.95 14.50
N GLN A 262 27.14 -15.02 14.36
CA GLN A 262 27.13 -13.76 15.09
C GLN A 262 25.96 -12.86 14.65
N LEU A 263 25.62 -12.85 13.36
CA LEU A 263 24.46 -12.10 12.85
C LEU A 263 23.15 -12.58 13.50
N LEU A 264 23.01 -13.89 13.75
CA LEU A 264 21.85 -14.43 14.44
C LEU A 264 21.75 -13.93 15.89
N LEU A 265 22.87 -13.91 16.61
CA LEU A 265 22.93 -13.44 18.00
C LEU A 265 22.62 -11.93 18.08
N GLU A 266 23.20 -11.15 17.18
CA GLU A 266 22.93 -9.71 17.03
C GLU A 266 21.45 -9.46 16.75
N SER A 267 20.87 -10.17 15.77
CA SER A 267 19.46 -10.01 15.39
C SER A 267 18.51 -10.33 16.55
N ARG A 268 18.74 -11.42 17.29
CA ARG A 268 17.90 -11.78 18.44
C ARG A 268 18.02 -10.75 19.58
N THR A 269 19.25 -10.32 19.89
CA THR A 269 19.49 -9.28 20.90
C THR A 269 18.81 -7.97 20.51
N ALA A 270 18.94 -7.55 19.25
CA ALA A 270 18.29 -6.35 18.73
C ALA A 270 16.77 -6.44 18.86
N LEU A 271 16.17 -7.56 18.46
CA LEU A 271 14.72 -7.77 18.57
C LEU A 271 14.23 -7.80 20.03
N ASP A 272 14.96 -8.44 20.95
CA ASP A 272 14.62 -8.42 22.38
C ASP A 272 14.59 -6.99 22.94
N GLU A 273 15.64 -6.21 22.66
CA GLU A 273 15.69 -4.80 23.05
C GLU A 273 14.58 -3.98 22.40
N LEU A 274 14.25 -4.24 21.13
CA LEU A 274 13.18 -3.55 20.41
C LEU A 274 11.80 -3.85 21.01
N THR A 275 11.51 -5.12 21.33
CA THR A 275 10.23 -5.47 21.98
C THR A 275 10.06 -4.83 23.34
N THR A 276 11.16 -4.61 24.07
CA THR A 276 11.15 -3.87 25.34
C THR A 276 10.91 -2.38 25.08
N LEU A 277 11.63 -1.79 24.12
CA LEU A 277 11.52 -0.38 23.73
C LEU A 277 10.10 -0.02 23.26
N LEU A 278 9.45 -0.93 22.53
CA LEU A 278 8.10 -0.77 21.99
C LEU A 278 6.98 -1.37 22.87
N ASP A 279 7.30 -1.88 24.06
CA ASP A 279 6.35 -2.50 25.00
C ASP A 279 5.44 -3.55 24.32
N LEU A 280 6.06 -4.50 23.61
CA LEU A 280 5.35 -5.55 22.87
C LEU A 280 5.25 -6.86 23.65
N GLY A 281 6.11 -7.05 24.66
CA GLY A 281 6.30 -8.34 25.31
C GLY A 281 6.95 -9.38 24.38
N ALA A 282 6.83 -10.66 24.73
CA ALA A 282 7.40 -11.77 23.96
C ALA A 282 6.53 -12.12 22.74
N VAL A 283 6.74 -11.40 21.63
CA VAL A 283 5.98 -11.60 20.37
C VAL A 283 6.72 -12.46 19.36
N TYR A 284 8.05 -12.59 19.47
CA TYR A 284 8.84 -13.41 18.56
C TYR A 284 8.98 -14.85 19.08
N PRO A 285 8.94 -15.88 18.21
CA PRO A 285 9.02 -17.28 18.64
C PRO A 285 10.26 -17.65 19.46
N PHE A 286 11.38 -16.94 19.32
CA PHE A 286 12.60 -17.24 20.09
C PHE A 286 12.56 -16.70 21.53
N GLN A 287 11.58 -15.86 21.86
CA GLN A 287 11.37 -15.27 23.19
C GLN A 287 10.47 -16.13 24.09
N ILE A 288 9.84 -17.16 23.51
CA ILE A 288 8.88 -18.06 24.16
C ILE A 288 9.58 -19.36 24.56
#